data_AF-A0A2N1FC91-F1
#
_entry.id   AF-A0A2N1FC91-F1
#
_cell.length_a   1.000
_cell.length_b   1.000
_cell.length_c   1.000
_cell.angle_alpha   90.00
_cell.angle_beta   90.00
_cell.angle_gamma   90.00
#
_symmetry.space_group_name_H-M   'P 1'
#
loop_
_entity.id
_entity.type
_entity.pdbx_description
1 polymer ?
#
loop_
_entity_poly.entity_id
_entity_poly.type
_entity_poly.pdbx_seq_one_letter_code
_entity_poly.pdbx_strand_id
1 'polypeptide(L)'
;MKQILIVVIALIAKITVAQNQINFKTPDGVYPEGIAYYAAEDSFLISSITNGDIGIVNKKGVYKKFISNENFFSTVGLKIKGDKLYVAVGDLGLSKKSNKKSPKTIARLLIFNLKTKRLLSKIDLHDLHKGNHWANDLSVANNGDVYITDSFSPVIYKVTAKGKASVFIEDDKFLGKGINLNGILVHPKGYLLVAKNSDGKLFKIDLASKKIKEVILSKAIVGIDGLLLLPNGDVLVGQNTNFEAYHKLVSNDDFSTAYIKSSDAKGLDFATTATLVNGEAYFLNSYISDLFKGENTRTTYFIRKYTAIYPSENIVQELNFKNIKEETFGNKISRKVIPSNEGTLAIYTLEKGAHIPKHSHPQQQTTYIRSGKVKIIINGNEERILKAGDVIVIPGNISHEFFVLEKTEDIDVFSPKREPDWILGKSKFLKESK
;
A
#
# COMPACT_ATOMS: atom_id res chain seq x y z
N MET A 1 -14.99 -4.30 -66.68
CA MET A 1 -15.19 -4.86 -65.32
C MET A 1 -13.89 -4.71 -64.55
N LYS A 2 -13.79 -3.74 -63.63
CA LYS A 2 -12.65 -3.57 -62.73
C LYS A 2 -13.09 -4.00 -61.34
N GLN A 3 -12.46 -5.05 -60.80
CA GLN A 3 -12.67 -5.53 -59.44
C GLN A 3 -12.20 -4.48 -58.43
N ILE A 4 -13.08 -4.09 -57.51
CA ILE A 4 -12.75 -3.28 -56.35
C ILE A 4 -12.26 -4.24 -55.27
N LEU A 5 -10.97 -4.19 -54.98
CA LEU A 5 -10.34 -4.89 -53.86
C LEU A 5 -10.62 -4.09 -52.58
N ILE A 6 -11.57 -4.55 -51.77
CA ILE A 6 -11.80 -4.00 -50.42
C ILE A 6 -10.71 -4.57 -49.50
N VAL A 7 -9.70 -3.76 -49.22
CA VAL A 7 -8.70 -4.06 -48.18
C VAL A 7 -9.33 -3.74 -46.83
N VAL A 8 -9.74 -4.77 -46.10
CA VAL A 8 -10.15 -4.65 -44.70
C VAL A 8 -8.88 -4.50 -43.86
N ILE A 9 -8.58 -3.26 -43.45
CA ILE A 9 -7.53 -2.98 -42.46
C ILE A 9 -8.10 -3.37 -41.09
N ALA A 10 -7.74 -4.56 -40.61
CA ALA A 10 -7.98 -4.96 -39.24
C ALA A 10 -7.11 -4.11 -38.30
N LEU A 11 -7.71 -3.10 -37.68
CA LEU A 11 -7.07 -2.29 -36.65
C LEU A 11 -6.92 -3.15 -35.38
N ILE A 12 -5.81 -3.86 -35.23
CA ILE A 12 -5.46 -4.52 -33.97
C ILE A 12 -5.08 -3.42 -32.98
N ALA A 13 -6.03 -3.00 -32.16
CA ALA A 13 -5.74 -2.23 -30.97
C ALA A 13 -4.88 -3.12 -30.05
N LYS A 14 -3.56 -2.89 -30.05
CA LYS A 14 -2.69 -3.36 -28.96
C LYS A 14 -3.22 -2.71 -27.69
N ILE A 15 -3.97 -3.47 -26.90
CA ILE A 15 -4.21 -3.13 -25.50
C ILE A 15 -2.85 -3.24 -24.84
N THR A 16 -2.11 -2.13 -24.82
CA THR A 16 -0.89 -2.00 -24.06
C THR A 16 -1.31 -2.13 -22.60
N VAL A 17 -1.07 -3.28 -21.99
CA VAL A 17 -1.15 -3.41 -20.53
C VAL A 17 -0.22 -2.33 -19.99
N ALA A 18 -0.79 -1.33 -19.31
CA ALA A 18 0.01 -0.28 -18.70
C ALA A 18 1.07 -0.97 -17.83
N GLN A 19 2.33 -0.63 -18.07
CA GLN A 19 3.44 -1.22 -17.32
C GLN A 19 3.29 -0.75 -15.87
N ASN A 20 2.78 -1.61 -14.98
CA ASN A 20 2.59 -1.27 -13.57
C ASN A 20 3.92 -1.08 -12.83
N GLN A 21 5.04 -1.43 -13.45
CA GLN A 21 6.39 -1.34 -12.91
C GLN A 21 7.31 -0.55 -13.85
N ILE A 22 8.03 0.40 -13.27
CA ILE A 22 9.01 1.27 -13.90
C ILE A 22 10.38 0.81 -13.42
N ASN A 23 11.08 0.04 -14.24
CA ASN A 23 12.46 -0.33 -13.97
C ASN A 23 13.38 0.84 -14.32
N PHE A 24 14.34 1.15 -13.47
CA PHE A 24 15.32 2.20 -13.72
C PHE A 24 16.72 1.78 -13.30
N LYS A 25 17.71 2.49 -13.84
CA LYS A 25 19.13 2.28 -13.50
C LYS A 25 19.74 3.54 -12.91
N THR A 26 20.49 3.41 -11.84
CA THR A 26 21.33 4.47 -11.28
C THR A 26 22.81 4.25 -11.66
N PRO A 27 23.69 5.23 -11.43
CA PRO A 27 25.13 4.97 -11.35
C PRO A 27 25.46 3.93 -10.27
N ASP A 28 26.63 3.31 -10.39
CA ASP A 28 27.10 2.25 -9.50
C ASP A 28 27.11 2.67 -8.02
N GLY A 29 26.50 1.82 -7.21
CA GLY A 29 26.47 1.97 -5.76
C GLY A 29 25.65 3.16 -5.26
N VAL A 30 24.63 3.58 -6.01
CA VAL A 30 23.60 4.51 -5.54
C VAL A 30 22.40 3.70 -5.05
N TYR A 31 22.20 3.65 -3.73
CA TYR A 31 21.05 2.97 -3.13
C TYR A 31 19.96 3.97 -2.76
N PRO A 32 18.79 3.92 -3.40
CA PRO A 32 17.67 4.80 -3.06
C PRO A 32 16.87 4.25 -1.89
N GLU A 33 16.18 5.13 -1.16
CA GLU A 33 15.33 4.74 -0.02
C GLU A 33 13.97 5.44 -0.11
N GLY A 34 14.00 6.76 -0.17
CA GLY A 34 12.83 7.63 -0.15
C GLY A 34 12.34 7.92 -1.56
N ILE A 35 11.02 8.12 -1.70
CA ILE A 35 10.36 8.46 -2.95
C ILE A 35 9.38 9.61 -2.75
N ALA A 36 9.32 10.53 -3.72
CA ALA A 36 8.28 11.55 -3.79
C ALA A 36 7.92 11.83 -5.26
N TYR A 37 6.65 12.09 -5.58
CA TYR A 37 6.25 12.40 -6.95
C TYR A 37 6.27 13.91 -7.22
N TYR A 38 7.07 14.32 -8.20
CA TYR A 38 7.17 15.71 -8.66
C TYR A 38 6.30 15.91 -9.90
N ALA A 39 5.07 16.36 -9.67
CA ALA A 39 4.03 16.48 -10.70
C ALA A 39 4.42 17.39 -11.87
N ALA A 40 5.20 18.47 -11.63
CA ALA A 40 5.58 19.40 -12.68
C ALA A 40 6.47 18.79 -13.77
N GLU A 41 7.18 17.69 -13.46
CA GLU A 41 8.06 16.97 -14.39
C GLU A 41 7.53 15.56 -14.71
N ASP A 42 6.31 15.22 -14.26
CA ASP A 42 5.73 13.87 -14.31
C ASP A 42 6.74 12.76 -13.94
N SER A 43 7.46 12.98 -12.85
CA SER A 43 8.62 12.15 -12.48
C SER A 43 8.69 11.91 -10.98
N PHE A 44 9.40 10.87 -10.59
CA PHE A 44 9.66 10.53 -9.19
C PHE A 44 11.02 11.07 -8.77
N LEU A 45 11.06 11.78 -7.66
CA LEU A 45 12.31 12.04 -6.94
C LEU A 45 12.62 10.84 -6.05
N ILE A 46 13.89 10.46 -6.02
CA ILE A 46 14.39 9.39 -5.15
C ILE A 46 15.60 9.87 -4.36
N SER A 47 15.67 9.49 -3.09
CA SER A 47 16.83 9.82 -2.23
C SER A 47 17.99 8.87 -2.51
N SER A 48 19.10 9.07 -1.81
CA SER A 48 20.25 8.17 -1.83
C SER A 48 20.89 8.04 -0.45
N ILE A 49 20.97 6.81 0.05
CA ILE A 49 21.69 6.48 1.29
C ILE A 49 23.20 6.61 1.08
N THR A 50 23.72 6.06 -0.01
CA THR A 50 25.16 5.97 -0.25
C THR A 50 25.76 7.28 -0.75
N ASN A 51 25.04 8.08 -1.55
CA ASN A 51 25.59 9.30 -2.13
C ASN A 51 25.03 10.60 -1.55
N GLY A 52 23.82 10.59 -0.97
CA GLY A 52 23.15 11.79 -0.48
C GLY A 52 22.57 12.71 -1.55
N ASP A 53 22.75 12.37 -2.84
CA ASP A 53 22.14 13.10 -3.94
C ASP A 53 20.64 12.74 -4.04
N ILE A 54 19.85 13.65 -4.61
CA ILE A 54 18.46 13.36 -5.02
C ILE A 54 18.45 13.10 -6.52
N GLY A 55 17.96 11.93 -6.92
CA GLY A 55 17.71 11.56 -8.30
C GLY A 55 16.31 11.91 -8.77
N ILE A 56 16.11 11.95 -10.08
CA ILE A 56 14.80 12.04 -10.72
C ILE A 56 14.65 10.90 -11.75
N VAL A 57 13.52 10.20 -11.70
CA VAL A 57 13.17 9.05 -12.55
C VAL A 57 11.84 9.34 -13.24
N ASN A 58 11.83 9.41 -14.55
CA ASN A 58 10.59 9.59 -15.30
C ASN A 58 9.80 8.27 -15.45
N LYS A 59 8.58 8.34 -15.99
CA LYS A 59 7.72 7.16 -16.23
C LYS A 59 8.31 6.09 -17.17
N LYS A 60 9.35 6.44 -17.94
CA LYS A 60 10.08 5.51 -18.82
C LYS A 60 11.28 4.85 -18.14
N GLY A 61 11.52 5.13 -16.87
CA GLY A 61 12.65 4.58 -16.12
C GLY A 61 13.99 5.28 -16.37
N VAL A 62 13.98 6.47 -17.00
CA VAL A 62 15.21 7.24 -17.22
C VAL A 62 15.55 8.00 -15.94
N TYR A 63 16.67 7.63 -15.34
CA TYR A 63 17.24 8.29 -14.17
C TYR A 63 18.17 9.44 -14.57
N LYS A 64 18.13 10.53 -13.82
CA LYS A 64 19.14 11.61 -13.83
C LYS A 64 19.39 12.10 -12.42
N LYS A 65 20.57 12.66 -12.16
CA LYS A 65 20.82 13.41 -10.94
C LYS A 65 19.99 14.71 -10.97
N PHE A 66 19.29 15.03 -9.89
CA PHE A 66 18.40 16.19 -9.81
C PHE A 66 18.95 17.29 -8.88
N ILE A 67 19.25 16.95 -7.62
CA ILE A 67 19.92 17.83 -6.64
C ILE A 67 21.16 17.11 -6.15
N SER A 68 22.29 17.83 -6.11
CA SER A 68 23.56 17.31 -5.61
C SER A 68 24.22 18.31 -4.67
N ASN A 69 24.90 17.79 -3.64
CA ASN A 69 25.75 18.58 -2.77
C ASN A 69 26.82 17.70 -2.13
N GLU A 70 28.02 18.24 -2.05
CA GLU A 70 29.18 17.52 -1.51
C GLU A 70 29.05 17.22 -0.02
N ASN A 71 28.22 17.97 0.72
CA ASN A 71 28.09 17.86 2.17
C ASN A 71 26.89 17.01 2.64
N PHE A 72 26.18 16.33 1.75
CA PHE A 72 25.04 15.47 2.12
C PHE A 72 25.51 14.05 2.40
N PHE A 73 25.27 13.55 3.62
CA PHE A 73 25.49 12.16 4.02
C PHE A 73 24.41 11.25 3.39
N SER A 74 23.67 10.47 4.18
CA SER A 74 22.54 9.68 3.68
C SER A 74 21.29 10.55 3.67
N THR A 75 20.73 10.76 2.47
CA THR A 75 19.36 11.29 2.34
C THR A 75 18.38 10.12 2.39
N VAL A 76 17.32 10.26 3.18
CA VAL A 76 16.38 9.18 3.51
C VAL A 76 14.99 9.63 3.08
N GLY A 77 14.08 9.92 4.01
CA GLY A 77 12.71 10.33 3.73
C GLY A 77 12.61 11.62 2.90
N LEU A 78 11.73 11.58 1.90
CA LEU A 78 11.38 12.71 1.03
C LEU A 78 9.90 13.06 1.18
N LYS A 79 9.58 14.36 1.22
CA LYS A 79 8.20 14.85 1.00
C LYS A 79 8.20 16.13 0.18
N ILE A 80 7.21 16.26 -0.70
CA ILE A 80 6.95 17.47 -1.47
C ILE A 80 5.71 18.16 -0.91
N LYS A 81 5.79 19.47 -0.68
CA LYS A 81 4.63 20.32 -0.35
C LYS A 81 4.79 21.67 -1.06
N GLY A 82 3.87 21.97 -1.97
CA GLY A 82 3.97 23.15 -2.83
C GLY A 82 5.21 23.08 -3.72
N ASP A 83 6.01 24.14 -3.72
CA ASP A 83 7.27 24.26 -4.48
C ASP A 83 8.50 23.75 -3.72
N LYS A 84 8.31 23.16 -2.53
CA LYS A 84 9.39 22.72 -1.64
C LYS A 84 9.54 21.20 -1.59
N LEU A 85 10.79 20.77 -1.56
CA LEU A 85 11.22 19.41 -1.21
C LEU A 85 11.82 19.43 0.19
N TYR A 86 11.30 18.56 1.07
CA TYR A 86 11.80 18.32 2.41
C TYR A 86 12.53 16.99 2.43
N VAL A 87 13.73 16.97 3.01
CA VAL A 87 14.63 15.81 3.00
C VAL A 87 15.16 15.56 4.40
N ALA A 88 14.93 14.37 4.93
CA ALA A 88 15.58 13.88 6.14
C ALA A 88 16.99 13.40 5.81
N VAL A 89 17.94 13.73 6.67
CA VAL A 89 19.34 13.37 6.51
C VAL A 89 19.88 12.80 7.80
N GLY A 90 20.56 11.66 7.68
CA GLY A 90 21.37 11.09 8.74
C GLY A 90 22.54 10.30 8.18
N ASP A 91 23.17 9.49 9.01
CA ASP A 91 24.28 8.64 8.57
C ASP A 91 24.40 7.40 9.44
N LEU A 92 24.50 6.23 8.80
CA LEU A 92 24.79 4.95 9.45
C LEU A 92 26.22 4.45 9.17
N GLY A 93 27.04 5.26 8.50
CA GLY A 93 28.34 4.82 7.98
C GLY A 93 28.27 4.20 6.59
N LEU A 94 27.11 4.30 5.93
CA LEU A 94 26.86 3.73 4.60
C LEU A 94 27.05 4.76 3.48
N SER A 95 27.09 6.05 3.82
CA SER A 95 27.40 7.09 2.85
C SER A 95 28.87 7.00 2.42
N LYS A 96 29.16 7.27 1.14
CA LYS A 96 30.53 7.46 0.63
C LYS A 96 31.24 8.66 1.29
N LYS A 97 30.50 9.54 1.95
CA LYS A 97 31.00 10.70 2.71
C LYS A 97 31.13 10.42 4.21
N SER A 98 30.79 9.22 4.66
CA SER A 98 30.93 8.84 6.06
C SER A 98 32.39 8.90 6.49
N ASN A 99 32.63 9.23 7.75
CA ASN A 99 33.93 9.16 8.38
C ASN A 99 33.80 8.48 9.75
N LYS A 100 34.89 8.37 10.52
CA LYS A 100 34.85 7.67 11.83
C LYS A 100 33.90 8.28 12.87
N LYS A 101 33.48 9.54 12.70
CA LYS A 101 32.65 10.29 13.67
C LYS A 101 31.21 10.51 13.22
N SER A 102 30.90 10.34 11.93
CA SER A 102 29.57 10.67 11.39
C SER A 102 28.47 9.62 11.64
N PRO A 103 28.75 8.29 11.73
CA PRO A 103 27.71 7.31 11.96
C PRO A 103 26.97 7.59 13.26
N LYS A 104 25.64 7.62 13.18
CA LYS A 104 24.71 7.85 14.28
C LYS A 104 24.85 9.20 14.99
N THR A 105 25.50 10.19 14.38
CA THR A 105 25.64 11.55 14.93
C THR A 105 24.97 12.63 14.08
N ILE A 106 24.42 12.26 12.92
CA ILE A 106 23.77 13.20 12.00
C ILE A 106 22.25 13.05 12.08
N ALA A 107 21.55 14.14 12.41
CA ALA A 107 20.11 14.30 12.23
C ALA A 107 19.84 15.71 11.69
N ARG A 108 19.34 15.82 10.45
CA ARG A 108 19.05 17.12 9.83
C ARG A 108 17.80 17.09 8.98
N LEU A 109 17.18 18.25 8.85
CA LEU A 109 16.18 18.54 7.82
C LEU A 109 16.78 19.51 6.80
N LEU A 110 16.72 19.13 5.52
CA LEU A 110 17.01 20.02 4.41
C LEU A 110 15.72 20.41 3.69
N ILE A 111 15.64 21.66 3.25
CA ILE A 111 14.51 22.18 2.48
C ILE A 111 15.05 22.80 1.20
N PHE A 112 14.57 22.35 0.05
CA PHE A 112 14.94 22.88 -1.27
C PHE A 112 13.75 23.48 -1.97
N ASN A 113 14.00 24.47 -2.82
CA ASN A 113 13.04 24.87 -3.84
C ASN A 113 13.16 23.93 -5.04
N LEU A 114 12.07 23.27 -5.44
CA LEU A 114 12.05 22.25 -6.49
C LEU A 114 12.43 22.81 -7.87
N LYS A 115 12.00 24.04 -8.18
CA LYS A 115 12.21 24.66 -9.49
C LYS A 115 13.66 25.10 -9.67
N THR A 116 14.19 25.85 -8.70
CA THR A 116 15.56 26.40 -8.73
C THR A 116 16.61 25.40 -8.25
N LYS A 117 16.18 24.33 -7.58
CA LYS A 117 17.04 23.30 -6.95
C LYS A 117 17.95 23.84 -5.84
N ARG A 118 17.72 25.09 -5.40
CA ARG A 118 18.51 25.74 -4.35
C ARG A 118 18.08 25.28 -2.97
N LEU A 119 19.07 25.08 -2.10
CA LEU A 119 18.85 24.86 -0.67
C LEU A 119 18.29 26.15 -0.06
N LEU A 120 17.11 26.06 0.54
CA LEU A 120 16.45 27.15 1.25
C LEU A 120 16.80 27.15 2.74
N SER A 121 16.89 25.96 3.33
CA SER A 121 17.17 25.81 4.76
C SER A 121 17.88 24.50 5.06
N LYS A 122 18.82 24.55 5.99
CA LYS A 122 19.47 23.39 6.61
C LYS A 122 19.29 23.55 8.11
N ILE A 123 18.60 22.60 8.73
CA ILE A 123 18.22 22.65 10.14
C ILE A 123 18.86 21.45 10.82
N ASP A 124 19.70 21.72 11.81
CA ASP A 124 20.33 20.67 12.62
C ASP A 124 19.39 20.26 13.75
N LEU A 125 19.24 18.95 13.95
CA LEU A 125 18.40 18.34 14.98
C LEU A 125 19.24 17.61 16.02
N HIS A 126 20.54 17.43 15.78
CA HIS A 126 21.44 16.65 16.63
C HIS A 126 21.42 17.14 18.08
N ASP A 127 21.60 18.44 18.30
CA ASP A 127 21.74 19.00 19.66
C ASP A 127 20.41 19.04 20.45
N LEU A 128 19.28 18.67 19.83
CA LEU A 128 17.98 18.67 20.49
C LEU A 128 17.76 17.46 21.41
N HIS A 129 18.51 16.38 21.21
CA HIS A 129 18.44 15.17 22.03
C HIS A 129 19.81 14.50 22.08
N LYS A 130 20.21 13.96 23.24
CA LYS A 130 21.53 13.31 23.37
C LYS A 130 21.45 11.84 22.95
N GLY A 131 22.41 11.38 22.14
CA GLY A 131 22.60 9.96 21.89
C GLY A 131 22.82 9.64 20.42
N ASN A 132 22.36 8.47 20.01
CA ASN A 132 22.46 8.02 18.63
C ASN A 132 21.30 8.58 17.79
N HIS A 133 21.61 8.95 16.57
CA HIS A 133 20.67 9.61 15.67
C HIS A 133 20.60 8.95 14.32
N TRP A 134 19.39 8.89 13.77
CA TRP A 134 19.16 8.73 12.35
C TRP A 134 17.80 9.31 12.03
N ALA A 135 17.78 10.59 11.63
CA ALA A 135 16.56 11.20 11.10
C ALA A 135 16.12 10.44 9.84
N ASN A 136 14.95 9.79 9.93
CA ASN A 136 14.55 8.78 8.96
C ASN A 136 13.44 9.29 8.02
N ASP A 137 12.17 9.22 8.42
CA ASP A 137 11.05 9.76 7.64
C ASP A 137 10.56 11.09 8.22
N LEU A 138 9.77 11.80 7.42
CA LEU A 138 9.19 13.08 7.78
C LEU A 138 7.79 13.24 7.19
N SER A 139 6.98 14.08 7.82
CA SER A 139 5.66 14.45 7.33
C SER A 139 5.42 15.95 7.50
N VAL A 140 4.79 16.57 6.51
CA VAL A 140 4.58 18.03 6.45
C VAL A 140 3.09 18.31 6.63
N ALA A 141 2.75 19.00 7.73
CA ALA A 141 1.40 19.42 8.04
C ALA A 141 0.93 20.58 7.13
N ASN A 142 -0.38 20.82 7.10
CA ASN A 142 -0.97 21.89 6.28
C ASN A 142 -0.54 23.30 6.70
N ASN A 143 -0.23 23.49 7.98
CA ASN A 143 0.32 24.75 8.49
C ASN A 143 1.81 24.95 8.16
N GLY A 144 2.45 23.99 7.50
CA GLY A 144 3.87 24.02 7.14
C GLY A 144 4.81 23.47 8.21
N ASP A 145 4.31 23.02 9.35
CA ASP A 145 5.14 22.33 10.35
C ASP A 145 5.58 20.96 9.81
N VAL A 146 6.81 20.58 10.11
CA VAL A 146 7.42 19.30 9.73
C VAL A 146 7.63 18.47 10.98
N TYR A 147 7.18 17.22 10.95
CA TYR A 147 7.44 16.23 11.99
C TYR A 147 8.41 15.19 11.45
N ILE A 148 9.45 14.87 12.22
CA ILE A 148 10.55 14.00 11.77
C ILE A 148 10.80 12.93 12.84
N THR A 149 10.88 11.68 12.44
CA THR A 149 11.26 10.56 13.32
C THR A 149 12.77 10.41 13.40
N ASP A 150 13.25 9.96 14.56
CA ASP A 150 14.63 9.49 14.73
C ASP A 150 14.61 7.97 15.00
N SER A 151 15.31 7.18 14.18
CA SER A 151 15.29 5.73 14.33
C SER A 151 16.17 5.20 15.47
N PHE A 152 17.05 6.02 16.03
CA PHE A 152 17.95 5.62 17.14
C PHE A 152 17.78 6.48 18.40
N SER A 153 16.89 7.45 18.39
CA SER A 153 16.48 8.22 19.57
C SER A 153 14.97 8.07 19.81
N PRO A 154 14.49 8.12 21.07
CA PRO A 154 13.06 7.98 21.40
C PRO A 154 12.28 9.28 21.19
N VAL A 155 12.62 10.04 20.14
CA VAL A 155 12.08 11.38 19.92
C VAL A 155 11.43 11.52 18.54
N ILE A 156 10.40 12.36 18.50
CA ILE A 156 9.87 12.94 17.28
C ILE A 156 10.21 14.43 17.33
N TYR A 157 10.92 14.92 16.33
CA TYR A 157 11.21 16.34 16.21
C TYR A 157 10.04 17.07 15.55
N LYS A 158 9.86 18.34 15.89
CA LYS A 158 9.03 19.29 15.16
C LYS A 158 9.87 20.48 14.73
N VAL A 159 9.78 20.80 13.45
CA VAL A 159 10.29 22.04 12.87
C VAL A 159 9.09 22.87 12.43
N THR A 160 8.94 24.07 12.99
CA THR A 160 7.83 24.95 12.61
C THR A 160 7.99 25.44 11.17
N ALA A 161 6.91 25.94 10.54
CA ALA A 161 6.98 26.56 9.22
C ALA A 161 8.01 27.71 9.10
N LYS A 162 8.40 28.32 10.23
CA LYS A 162 9.44 29.36 10.34
C LYS A 162 10.86 28.80 10.57
N GLY A 163 11.03 27.49 10.59
CA GLY A 163 12.32 26.82 10.77
C GLY A 163 12.77 26.60 12.22
N LYS A 164 11.93 26.92 13.21
CA LYS A 164 12.27 26.65 14.63
C LYS A 164 12.14 25.16 14.94
N ALA A 165 13.24 24.50 15.27
CA ALA A 165 13.29 23.09 15.65
C ALA A 165 13.13 22.87 17.16
N SER A 166 12.54 21.75 17.55
CA SER A 166 12.33 21.32 18.94
C SER A 166 11.99 19.83 19.02
N VAL A 167 12.17 19.21 20.19
CA VAL A 167 11.56 17.90 20.47
C VAL A 167 10.06 18.08 20.66
N PHE A 168 9.26 17.37 19.85
CA PHE A 168 7.80 17.39 19.94
C PHE A 168 7.29 16.43 21.01
N ILE A 169 7.77 15.18 20.94
CA ILE A 169 7.49 14.06 21.84
C ILE A 169 8.81 13.35 22.13
N GLU A 170 8.98 12.94 23.37
CA GLU A 170 10.00 12.00 23.82
C GLU A 170 9.29 10.95 24.70
N ASP A 171 9.43 9.67 24.39
CA ASP A 171 8.77 8.59 25.14
C ASP A 171 9.52 7.25 24.95
N ASP A 172 9.85 6.59 26.05
CA ASP A 172 10.60 5.32 26.05
C ASP A 172 9.89 4.17 25.32
N LYS A 173 8.57 4.26 25.08
CA LYS A 173 7.84 3.29 24.23
C LYS A 173 8.43 3.21 22.82
N PHE A 174 9.12 4.26 22.38
CA PHE A 174 9.77 4.32 21.09
C PHE A 174 11.10 3.56 21.06
N LEU A 175 11.67 3.16 22.21
CA LEU A 175 12.91 2.38 22.26
C LEU A 175 12.70 0.89 21.97
N GLY A 176 13.74 0.27 21.43
CA GLY A 176 13.76 -1.12 21.00
C GLY A 176 15.12 -1.47 20.39
N LYS A 177 15.30 -2.74 20.01
CA LYS A 177 16.54 -3.21 19.38
C LYS A 177 16.55 -2.83 17.90
N GLY A 178 17.69 -2.35 17.41
CA GLY A 178 17.86 -2.01 16.00
C GLY A 178 17.19 -0.69 15.61
N ILE A 179 16.57 -0.66 14.44
CA ILE A 179 15.86 0.51 13.89
C ILE A 179 14.50 0.63 14.60
N ASN A 180 14.22 1.80 15.20
CA ASN A 180 12.99 2.06 15.95
C ASN A 180 11.96 2.87 15.16
N LEU A 181 11.71 4.14 15.51
CA LEU A 181 10.75 4.97 14.79
C LEU A 181 11.18 5.12 13.33
N ASN A 182 10.24 4.94 12.43
CA ASN A 182 10.49 4.97 10.99
C ASN A 182 9.43 5.81 10.28
N GLY A 183 8.47 5.24 9.54
CA GLY A 183 7.47 6.03 8.84
C GLY A 183 6.62 6.92 9.74
N ILE A 184 6.32 8.13 9.26
CA ILE A 184 5.48 9.10 9.97
C ILE A 184 4.50 9.79 9.02
N LEU A 185 3.28 9.99 9.50
CA LEU A 185 2.20 10.60 8.75
C LEU A 185 1.41 11.59 9.60
N VAL A 186 1.30 12.83 9.16
CA VAL A 186 0.31 13.78 9.68
C VAL A 186 -1.05 13.46 9.07
N HIS A 187 -2.01 13.07 9.90
CA HIS A 187 -3.38 12.84 9.50
C HIS A 187 -4.19 14.16 9.52
N PRO A 188 -5.06 14.43 8.53
CA PRO A 188 -5.84 15.68 8.46
C PRO A 188 -6.77 15.91 9.66
N LYS A 189 -7.09 14.87 10.42
CA LYS A 189 -7.87 14.96 11.68
C LYS A 189 -7.06 15.40 12.91
N GLY A 190 -5.83 15.88 12.74
CA GLY A 190 -5.06 16.52 13.82
C GLY A 190 -4.23 15.57 14.69
N TYR A 191 -3.81 14.42 14.16
CA TYR A 191 -2.93 13.49 14.85
C TYR A 191 -1.81 12.98 13.93
N LEU A 192 -0.73 12.45 14.51
CA LEU A 192 0.29 11.68 13.81
C LEU A 192 -0.05 10.18 13.86
N LEU A 193 0.24 9.47 12.78
CA LEU A 193 0.53 8.04 12.83
C LEU A 193 2.04 7.86 12.72
N VAL A 194 2.62 7.05 13.59
CA VAL A 194 4.07 6.86 13.68
C VAL A 194 4.37 5.38 13.81
N ALA A 195 5.13 4.84 12.86
CA ALA A 195 5.54 3.46 12.80
C ALA A 195 6.76 3.22 13.70
N LYS A 196 6.77 2.08 14.38
CA LYS A 196 7.95 1.53 15.04
C LYS A 196 8.34 0.23 14.35
N ASN A 197 9.50 0.26 13.69
CA ASN A 197 9.98 -0.81 12.84
C ASN A 197 10.30 -2.08 13.66
N SER A 198 11.05 -1.93 14.76
CA SER A 198 11.60 -3.06 15.55
C SER A 198 10.57 -4.08 16.05
N ASP A 199 9.37 -3.64 16.44
CA ASP A 199 8.34 -4.50 17.03
C ASP A 199 6.98 -4.41 16.30
N GLY A 200 6.93 -3.68 15.18
CA GLY A 200 5.76 -3.63 14.30
C GLY A 200 4.56 -2.89 14.87
N LYS A 201 4.79 -1.96 15.80
CA LYS A 201 3.76 -1.14 16.40
C LYS A 201 3.47 0.12 15.58
N LEU A 202 2.25 0.61 15.70
CA LEU A 202 1.81 1.89 15.15
C LEU A 202 1.27 2.74 16.28
N PHE A 203 1.72 3.99 16.40
CA PHE A 203 1.26 4.93 17.42
C PHE A 203 0.42 6.03 16.78
N LYS A 204 -0.73 6.34 17.41
CA LYS A 204 -1.53 7.53 17.17
C LYS A 204 -1.18 8.58 18.21
N ILE A 205 -0.72 9.75 17.77
CA ILE A 205 -0.31 10.85 18.66
C ILE A 205 -1.12 12.10 18.33
N ASP A 206 -1.94 12.55 19.28
CA ASP A 206 -2.73 13.77 19.11
C ASP A 206 -1.82 15.01 19.05
N LEU A 207 -2.00 15.88 18.04
CA LEU A 207 -1.09 17.00 17.83
C LEU A 207 -1.21 18.10 18.89
N ALA A 208 -2.39 18.25 19.51
CA ALA A 208 -2.66 19.30 20.48
C ALA A 208 -2.29 18.88 21.90
N SER A 209 -2.88 17.77 22.35
CA SER A 209 -2.69 17.21 23.70
C SER A 209 -1.42 16.40 23.86
N LYS A 210 -0.74 16.04 22.75
CA LYS A 210 0.45 15.18 22.73
C LYS A 210 0.20 13.76 23.28
N LYS A 211 -1.07 13.36 23.46
CA LYS A 211 -1.42 12.04 23.97
C LYS A 211 -1.04 10.95 22.97
N ILE A 212 -0.26 9.98 23.43
CA ILE A 212 0.18 8.81 22.66
C ILE A 212 -0.78 7.65 22.95
N LYS A 213 -1.28 6.99 21.91
CA LYS A 213 -2.01 5.73 21.98
C LYS A 213 -1.43 4.75 20.97
N GLU A 214 -1.30 3.48 21.35
CA GLU A 214 -1.01 2.43 20.38
C GLU A 214 -2.27 2.16 19.53
N VAL A 215 -2.10 2.00 18.23
CA VAL A 215 -3.14 1.53 17.33
C VAL A 215 -3.19 0.02 17.45
N ILE A 216 -4.35 -0.53 17.81
CA ILE A 216 -4.50 -1.98 17.93
C ILE A 216 -4.60 -2.57 16.52
N LEU A 217 -3.52 -3.22 16.08
CA LEU A 217 -3.46 -3.90 14.79
C LEU A 217 -4.03 -5.32 14.92
N SER A 218 -4.82 -5.76 13.94
CA SER A 218 -5.32 -7.14 13.87
C SER A 218 -4.20 -8.18 13.78
N LYS A 219 -3.03 -7.76 13.28
CA LYS A 219 -1.78 -8.53 13.21
C LYS A 219 -0.61 -7.57 13.33
N ALA A 220 0.39 -7.90 14.14
CA ALA A 220 1.63 -7.13 14.20
C ALA A 220 2.36 -7.17 12.85
N ILE A 221 2.90 -6.03 12.42
CA ILE A 221 3.60 -5.88 11.14
C ILE A 221 5.07 -5.57 11.45
N VAL A 222 5.84 -6.56 11.92
CA VAL A 222 7.24 -6.31 12.29
C VAL A 222 8.02 -5.82 11.08
N GLY A 223 8.74 -4.72 11.23
CA GLY A 223 9.41 -4.03 10.13
C GLY A 223 8.56 -2.97 9.43
N ILE A 224 7.58 -2.34 10.10
CA ILE A 224 6.87 -1.20 9.51
C ILE A 224 7.88 -0.11 9.15
N ASP A 225 7.85 0.30 7.89
CA ASP A 225 8.70 1.36 7.34
C ASP A 225 7.83 2.57 6.98
N GLY A 226 7.87 3.06 5.74
CA GLY A 226 7.13 4.24 5.30
C GLY A 226 5.61 4.13 5.41
N LEU A 227 4.98 5.26 5.74
CA LEU A 227 3.53 5.42 5.83
C LEU A 227 3.02 6.38 4.74
N LEU A 228 1.95 6.00 4.03
CA LEU A 228 1.29 6.84 3.04
C LEU A 228 -0.22 6.88 3.27
N LEU A 229 -0.77 8.08 3.51
CA LEU A 229 -2.22 8.28 3.53
C LEU A 229 -2.79 8.23 2.12
N LEU A 230 -3.78 7.37 1.90
CA LEU A 230 -4.51 7.27 0.65
C LEU A 230 -5.69 8.25 0.64
N PRO A 231 -6.18 8.68 -0.54
CA PRO A 231 -7.28 9.65 -0.64
C PRO A 231 -8.58 9.23 0.07
N ASN A 232 -8.81 7.93 0.24
CA ASN A 232 -9.98 7.38 0.92
C ASN A 232 -9.84 7.29 2.45
N GLY A 233 -8.70 7.73 3.02
CA GLY A 233 -8.42 7.65 4.46
C GLY A 233 -7.73 6.37 4.91
N ASP A 234 -7.58 5.38 4.03
CA ASP A 234 -6.76 4.19 4.30
C ASP A 234 -5.28 4.58 4.35
N VAL A 235 -4.44 3.74 4.95
CA VAL A 235 -2.99 3.96 5.02
C VAL A 235 -2.26 2.80 4.36
N LEU A 236 -1.38 3.09 3.41
CA LEU A 236 -0.43 2.11 2.88
C LEU A 236 0.83 2.12 3.74
N VAL A 237 1.30 0.93 4.13
CA VAL A 237 2.49 0.74 4.97
C VAL A 237 3.46 -0.23 4.30
N GLY A 238 4.76 0.11 4.27
CA GLY A 238 5.82 -0.84 3.90
C GLY A 238 6.17 -1.75 5.07
N GLN A 239 6.46 -3.02 4.79
CA GLN A 239 7.02 -4.00 5.73
C GLN A 239 8.28 -4.62 5.12
N ASN A 240 9.40 -4.58 5.86
CA ASN A 240 10.70 -5.05 5.37
C ASN A 240 11.50 -5.88 6.38
N THR A 241 10.83 -6.47 7.37
CA THR A 241 11.48 -7.37 8.33
C THR A 241 10.72 -8.68 8.39
N ASN A 242 11.43 -9.80 8.16
CA ASN A 242 10.92 -11.17 8.05
C ASN A 242 9.90 -11.42 6.92
N PHE A 243 9.23 -10.39 6.43
CA PHE A 243 8.28 -10.45 5.32
C PHE A 243 8.31 -9.11 4.56
N GLU A 244 8.31 -9.19 3.24
CA GLU A 244 8.38 -8.01 2.35
C GLU A 244 7.02 -7.75 1.73
N ALA A 245 6.39 -6.62 2.08
CA ALA A 245 5.08 -6.27 1.56
C ALA A 245 4.76 -4.79 1.69
N TYR A 246 3.86 -4.32 0.84
CA TYR A 246 3.08 -3.11 1.10
C TYR A 246 1.66 -3.49 1.52
N HIS A 247 1.26 -3.15 2.74
CA HIS A 247 -0.07 -3.44 3.28
C HIS A 247 -0.96 -2.21 3.24
N LYS A 248 -2.20 -2.38 2.78
CA LYS A 248 -3.23 -1.36 2.95
C LYS A 248 -3.97 -1.61 4.26
N LEU A 249 -3.76 -0.72 5.22
CA LEU A 249 -4.45 -0.68 6.49
C LEU A 249 -5.74 0.11 6.38
N VAL A 250 -6.80 -0.43 6.97
CA VAL A 250 -8.11 0.21 7.08
C VAL A 250 -8.49 0.32 8.53
N SER A 251 -9.14 1.43 8.87
CA SER A 251 -9.71 1.68 10.19
C SER A 251 -11.12 2.24 10.05
N ASN A 252 -12.00 1.85 10.97
CA ASN A 252 -13.36 2.37 11.06
C ASN A 252 -13.55 3.25 12.31
N ASP A 253 -12.48 3.54 13.06
CA ASP A 253 -12.51 4.20 14.37
C ASP A 253 -11.34 5.22 14.54
N ASP A 254 -10.98 5.85 13.43
CA ASP A 254 -9.89 6.84 13.35
C ASP A 254 -8.55 6.32 13.82
N PHE A 255 -8.20 5.10 13.42
CA PHE A 255 -6.97 4.41 13.82
C PHE A 255 -6.83 4.28 15.34
N SER A 256 -7.94 3.98 16.03
CA SER A 256 -7.85 3.36 17.36
C SER A 256 -7.56 1.86 17.19
N THR A 257 -8.18 1.26 16.18
CA THR A 257 -7.87 -0.07 15.65
C THR A 257 -7.62 0.01 14.14
N ALA A 258 -6.85 -0.93 13.59
CA ALA A 258 -6.69 -1.08 12.15
C ALA A 258 -6.41 -2.54 11.75
N TYR A 259 -6.76 -2.90 10.51
CA TYR A 259 -6.51 -4.23 9.97
C TYR A 259 -5.98 -4.16 8.54
N ILE A 260 -5.25 -5.20 8.13
CA ILE A 260 -4.73 -5.34 6.77
C ILE A 260 -5.89 -5.77 5.86
N LYS A 261 -6.27 -4.92 4.91
CA LYS A 261 -7.31 -5.22 3.92
C LYS A 261 -6.75 -5.90 2.67
N SER A 262 -5.54 -5.55 2.26
CA SER A 262 -4.85 -6.12 1.11
C SER A 262 -3.35 -5.89 1.20
N SER A 263 -2.56 -6.69 0.48
CA SER A 263 -1.10 -6.60 0.46
C SER A 263 -0.59 -6.61 -0.98
N ASP A 264 0.59 -6.09 -1.22
CA ASP A 264 1.38 -6.38 -2.42
C ASP A 264 2.75 -6.86 -1.96
N ALA A 265 3.06 -8.14 -2.17
CA ALA A 265 4.29 -8.78 -1.69
C ALA A 265 5.17 -9.31 -2.83
N LYS A 266 4.73 -9.16 -4.10
CA LYS A 266 5.34 -9.89 -5.22
C LYS A 266 6.71 -9.33 -5.57
N GLY A 267 7.77 -10.14 -5.44
CA GLY A 267 9.12 -9.79 -5.91
C GLY A 267 9.68 -8.53 -5.26
N LEU A 268 9.38 -8.33 -3.98
CA LEU A 268 9.90 -7.23 -3.18
C LEU A 268 11.19 -7.63 -2.47
N ASP A 269 12.05 -6.65 -2.26
CA ASP A 269 13.27 -6.72 -1.45
C ASP A 269 13.49 -5.33 -0.85
N PHE A 270 13.27 -5.25 0.45
CA PHE A 270 13.33 -4.04 1.26
C PHE A 270 12.31 -2.99 0.82
N ALA A 271 11.04 -3.25 1.12
CA ALA A 271 9.94 -2.29 0.96
C ALA A 271 10.16 -1.08 1.90
N THR A 272 10.40 0.11 1.33
CA THR A 272 10.64 1.34 2.09
C THR A 272 9.34 2.15 2.19
N THR A 273 9.12 3.08 1.27
CA THR A 273 8.04 4.06 1.33
C THR A 273 7.35 4.22 -0.02
N ALA A 274 6.25 4.96 -0.02
CA ALA A 274 5.37 5.17 -1.15
C ALA A 274 4.99 6.64 -1.33
N THR A 275 4.53 6.98 -2.53
CA THR A 275 4.01 8.29 -2.89
C THR A 275 2.73 8.15 -3.68
N LEU A 276 1.90 9.20 -3.69
CA LEU A 276 0.73 9.29 -4.56
C LEU A 276 1.11 9.86 -5.93
N VAL A 277 0.48 9.32 -6.97
CA VAL A 277 0.44 9.85 -8.34
C VAL A 277 -1.03 9.84 -8.75
N ASN A 278 -1.65 11.01 -8.91
CA ASN A 278 -3.05 11.14 -9.30
C ASN A 278 -4.02 10.28 -8.44
N GLY A 279 -3.76 10.20 -7.13
CA GLY A 279 -4.54 9.41 -6.18
C GLY A 279 -4.19 7.92 -6.12
N GLU A 280 -3.26 7.44 -6.96
CA GLU A 280 -2.79 6.06 -6.96
C GLU A 280 -1.45 5.96 -6.25
N ALA A 281 -1.27 4.92 -5.43
CA ALA A 281 -0.01 4.73 -4.71
C ALA A 281 1.05 4.06 -5.61
N TYR A 282 2.25 4.60 -5.59
CA TYR A 282 3.46 4.05 -6.19
C TYR A 282 4.52 3.91 -5.11
N PHE A 283 5.24 2.80 -5.12
CA PHE A 283 6.27 2.52 -4.13
C PHE A 283 7.60 2.19 -4.78
N LEU A 284 8.68 2.41 -4.04
CA LEU A 284 10.04 2.07 -4.43
C LEU A 284 10.41 0.68 -3.89
N ASN A 285 11.07 -0.14 -4.70
CA ASN A 285 11.80 -1.30 -4.21
C ASN A 285 13.28 -0.99 -4.16
N SER A 286 13.82 -0.91 -2.95
CA SER A 286 15.10 -0.27 -2.69
C SER A 286 16.29 -1.22 -2.70
N TYR A 287 16.09 -2.52 -2.46
CA TYR A 287 17.17 -3.49 -2.28
C TYR A 287 18.23 -3.05 -1.24
N ILE A 288 17.86 -2.23 -0.25
CA ILE A 288 18.80 -1.80 0.82
C ILE A 288 19.30 -2.99 1.64
N SER A 289 18.58 -4.11 1.64
CA SER A 289 19.03 -5.36 2.27
C SER A 289 20.41 -5.81 1.74
N ASP A 290 20.70 -5.56 0.46
CA ASP A 290 22.00 -5.84 -0.15
C ASP A 290 23.10 -4.96 0.43
N LEU A 291 22.81 -3.66 0.60
CA LEU A 291 23.74 -2.72 1.20
C LEU A 291 24.09 -3.09 2.63
N PHE A 292 23.12 -3.54 3.43
CA PHE A 292 23.37 -4.05 4.77
C PHE A 292 24.17 -5.35 4.81
N LYS A 293 24.15 -6.14 3.73
CA LYS A 293 24.99 -7.34 3.56
C LYS A 293 26.39 -7.01 3.00
N GLY A 294 26.67 -5.74 2.70
CA GLY A 294 27.96 -5.27 2.20
C GLY A 294 28.06 -5.18 0.67
N GLU A 295 26.99 -5.50 -0.06
CA GLU A 295 26.93 -5.32 -1.51
C GLU A 295 26.75 -3.83 -1.82
N ASN A 296 27.64 -3.26 -2.62
CA ASN A 296 27.68 -1.82 -2.87
C ASN A 296 27.75 -1.46 -4.36
N THR A 297 27.48 -2.41 -5.26
CA THR A 297 27.61 -2.21 -6.72
C THR A 297 26.27 -2.22 -7.47
N ARG A 298 25.14 -2.42 -6.79
CA ARG A 298 23.82 -2.46 -7.45
C ARG A 298 23.51 -1.18 -8.23
N THR A 299 22.90 -1.38 -9.39
CA THR A 299 22.46 -0.30 -10.29
C THR A 299 20.99 -0.37 -10.67
N THR A 300 20.30 -1.50 -10.47
CA THR A 300 18.93 -1.73 -10.94
C THR A 300 17.91 -1.73 -9.82
N TYR A 301 16.82 -0.99 -10.03
CA TYR A 301 15.73 -0.79 -9.09
C TYR A 301 14.40 -0.68 -9.84
N PHE A 302 13.28 -0.67 -9.11
CA PHE A 302 11.99 -0.41 -9.71
C PHE A 302 11.06 0.42 -8.82
N ILE A 303 10.20 1.19 -9.48
CA ILE A 303 9.04 1.84 -8.88
C ILE A 303 7.81 1.10 -9.39
N ARG A 304 6.92 0.65 -8.51
CA ARG A 304 5.72 -0.09 -8.90
C ARG A 304 4.47 0.57 -8.35
N LYS A 305 3.42 0.60 -9.17
CA LYS A 305 2.07 0.97 -8.74
C LYS A 305 1.54 -0.11 -7.79
N TYR A 306 1.07 0.29 -6.62
CA TYR A 306 0.41 -0.62 -5.69
C TYR A 306 -0.77 -1.30 -6.36
N THR A 307 -0.73 -2.63 -6.37
CA THR A 307 -1.83 -3.44 -6.87
C THR A 307 -2.34 -4.29 -5.72
N ALA A 308 -3.61 -4.13 -5.35
CA ALA A 308 -4.18 -4.89 -4.25
C ALA A 308 -4.17 -6.39 -4.60
N ILE A 309 -3.34 -7.16 -3.91
CA ILE A 309 -3.40 -8.62 -3.89
C ILE A 309 -4.03 -8.98 -2.54
N TYR A 310 -5.16 -9.66 -2.55
CA TYR A 310 -5.72 -10.20 -1.31
C TYR A 310 -4.78 -11.31 -0.82
N PRO A 311 -4.47 -11.37 0.49
CA PRO A 311 -3.20 -11.92 0.97
C PRO A 311 -3.05 -13.42 0.73
N SER A 312 -1.97 -13.80 0.03
CA SER A 312 -1.42 -15.15 -0.21
C SER A 312 -0.90 -15.86 1.06
N GLU A 313 -1.25 -17.15 1.16
CA GLU A 313 -0.76 -18.31 1.94
C GLU A 313 -0.36 -18.24 3.44
N ASN A 314 0.01 -17.10 4.05
CA ASN A 314 0.63 -17.11 5.40
C ASN A 314 -0.12 -16.31 6.48
N ILE A 315 -1.42 -16.07 6.31
CA ILE A 315 -2.25 -15.38 7.30
C ILE A 315 -3.53 -16.20 7.51
N VAL A 316 -3.64 -16.83 8.69
CA VAL A 316 -4.91 -17.38 9.16
C VAL A 316 -5.84 -16.21 9.41
N GLN A 317 -6.92 -16.12 8.64
CA GLN A 317 -7.95 -15.11 8.82
C GLN A 317 -9.07 -15.71 9.65
N GLU A 318 -9.28 -15.18 10.85
CA GLU A 318 -10.49 -15.41 11.61
C GLU A 318 -11.46 -14.26 11.33
N LEU A 319 -12.60 -14.57 10.72
CA LEU A 319 -13.61 -13.58 10.37
C LEU A 319 -14.89 -13.87 11.14
N ASN A 320 -15.42 -12.84 11.82
CA ASN A 320 -16.77 -12.92 12.37
C ASN A 320 -17.77 -12.51 11.30
N PHE A 321 -18.67 -13.43 10.94
CA PHE A 321 -19.68 -13.20 9.89
C PHE A 321 -20.57 -11.98 10.13
N LYS A 322 -20.79 -11.58 11.39
CA LYS A 322 -21.56 -10.37 11.73
C LYS A 322 -20.88 -9.08 11.25
N ASN A 323 -19.56 -9.10 11.06
CA ASN A 323 -18.76 -7.94 10.71
C ASN A 323 -18.46 -7.84 9.21
N ILE A 324 -18.89 -8.82 8.42
CA ILE A 324 -18.70 -8.81 6.97
C ILE A 324 -19.77 -7.93 6.34
N LYS A 325 -19.34 -6.98 5.50
CA LYS A 325 -20.24 -6.09 4.75
C LYS A 325 -21.17 -6.93 3.87
N GLU A 326 -22.47 -6.68 4.03
CA GLU A 326 -23.51 -7.25 3.19
C GLU A 326 -23.72 -6.41 1.93
N GLU A 327 -23.84 -7.08 0.79
CA GLU A 327 -24.20 -6.49 -0.49
C GLU A 327 -25.63 -6.89 -0.82
N THR A 328 -26.48 -5.91 -1.12
CA THR A 328 -27.88 -6.13 -1.51
C THR A 328 -28.07 -5.84 -3.00
N PHE A 329 -28.76 -6.73 -3.70
CA PHE A 329 -29.15 -6.59 -5.11
C PHE A 329 -30.67 -6.57 -5.18
N GLY A 330 -31.24 -5.39 -5.42
CA GLY A 330 -32.68 -5.19 -5.27
C GLY A 330 -33.14 -5.44 -3.83
N ASN A 331 -34.35 -5.98 -3.67
CA ASN A 331 -34.98 -6.27 -2.37
C ASN A 331 -35.02 -7.76 -2.01
N LYS A 332 -34.51 -8.65 -2.88
CA LYS A 332 -34.63 -10.11 -2.70
C LYS A 332 -33.33 -10.86 -2.57
N ILE A 333 -32.20 -10.26 -2.94
CA ILE A 333 -30.92 -10.94 -2.97
C ILE A 333 -29.95 -10.13 -2.11
N SER A 334 -29.32 -10.80 -1.16
CA SER A 334 -28.19 -10.25 -0.44
C SER A 334 -27.09 -11.29 -0.33
N ARG A 335 -25.85 -10.84 -0.18
CA ARG A 335 -24.71 -11.73 0.01
C ARG A 335 -23.62 -11.09 0.85
N LYS A 336 -22.80 -11.96 1.44
CA LYS A 336 -21.51 -11.60 2.05
C LYS A 336 -20.41 -12.41 1.38
N VAL A 337 -19.32 -11.75 1.01
CA VAL A 337 -18.24 -12.35 0.23
C VAL A 337 -16.94 -12.35 1.04
N ILE A 338 -16.27 -13.51 1.04
CA ILE A 338 -14.98 -13.76 1.69
C ILE A 338 -14.00 -14.23 0.61
N PRO A 339 -13.14 -13.33 0.09
CA PRO A 339 -12.09 -13.72 -0.83
C PRO A 339 -10.96 -14.45 -0.09
N SER A 340 -10.47 -15.55 -0.65
CA SER A 340 -9.19 -16.18 -0.29
C SER A 340 -8.28 -16.22 -1.54
N ASN A 341 -7.11 -16.85 -1.46
CA ASN A 341 -6.18 -16.90 -2.59
C ASN A 341 -6.56 -17.94 -3.63
N GLU A 342 -6.94 -19.11 -3.14
CA GLU A 342 -7.28 -20.27 -3.97
C GLU A 342 -8.78 -20.35 -4.25
N GLY A 343 -9.58 -19.47 -3.63
CA GLY A 343 -11.01 -19.49 -3.82
C GLY A 343 -11.73 -18.25 -3.30
N THR A 344 -13.05 -18.36 -3.33
CA THR A 344 -13.95 -17.31 -2.83
C THR A 344 -15.13 -17.99 -2.20
N LEU A 345 -15.47 -17.61 -0.96
CA LEU A 345 -16.69 -18.06 -0.30
C LEU A 345 -17.72 -16.92 -0.35
N ALA A 346 -18.95 -17.23 -0.74
CA ALA A 346 -20.09 -16.33 -0.60
C ALA A 346 -21.20 -17.02 0.17
N ILE A 347 -21.88 -16.26 1.01
CA ILE A 347 -23.11 -16.70 1.67
C ILE A 347 -24.22 -15.80 1.15
N TYR A 348 -25.21 -16.38 0.48
CA TYR A 348 -26.37 -15.65 0.00
C TYR A 348 -27.54 -15.79 0.97
N THR A 349 -28.32 -14.72 1.09
CA THR A 349 -29.70 -14.78 1.58
C THR A 349 -30.61 -14.35 0.44
N LEU A 350 -31.45 -15.30 0.04
CA LEU A 350 -32.31 -15.19 -1.13
C LEU A 350 -33.77 -15.28 -0.71
N GLU A 351 -34.56 -14.25 -0.98
CA GLU A 351 -35.99 -14.24 -0.74
C GLU A 351 -36.73 -15.09 -1.80
N LYS A 352 -37.88 -15.66 -1.41
CA LYS A 352 -38.72 -16.44 -2.33
C LYS A 352 -39.04 -15.65 -3.59
N GLY A 353 -38.90 -16.29 -4.75
CA GLY A 353 -39.13 -15.69 -6.05
C GLY A 353 -37.99 -14.79 -6.53
N ALA A 354 -36.81 -14.83 -5.90
CA ALA A 354 -35.59 -14.31 -6.49
C ALA A 354 -35.17 -15.18 -7.69
N HIS A 355 -34.60 -14.54 -8.71
CA HIS A 355 -34.01 -15.21 -9.87
C HIS A 355 -32.59 -14.71 -10.11
N ILE A 356 -31.65 -15.65 -10.12
CA ILE A 356 -30.28 -15.40 -10.57
C ILE A 356 -30.23 -15.84 -12.04
N PRO A 357 -30.06 -14.91 -12.99
CA PRO A 357 -30.18 -15.19 -14.41
C PRO A 357 -29.08 -16.12 -14.91
N LYS A 358 -29.32 -16.69 -16.09
CA LYS A 358 -28.37 -17.56 -16.77
C LYS A 358 -27.01 -16.90 -16.94
N HIS A 359 -25.99 -17.58 -16.43
CA HIS A 359 -24.61 -17.16 -16.55
C HIS A 359 -23.67 -18.37 -16.63
N SER A 360 -22.39 -18.10 -16.85
CA SER A 360 -21.30 -19.07 -16.72
C SER A 360 -20.03 -18.35 -16.29
N HIS A 361 -19.11 -19.07 -15.68
CA HIS A 361 -17.83 -18.55 -15.22
C HIS A 361 -16.79 -19.67 -15.22
N PRO A 362 -15.48 -19.36 -15.39
CA PRO A 362 -14.45 -20.38 -15.52
C PRO A 362 -14.11 -21.11 -14.22
N GLN A 363 -14.61 -20.64 -13.07
CA GLN A 363 -14.40 -21.25 -11.77
C GLN A 363 -15.32 -22.47 -11.59
N GLN A 364 -14.82 -23.52 -10.93
CA GLN A 364 -15.72 -24.50 -10.34
C GLN A 364 -16.50 -23.83 -9.20
N GLN A 365 -17.80 -24.09 -9.13
CA GLN A 365 -18.68 -23.65 -8.05
C GLN A 365 -19.17 -24.87 -7.26
N THR A 366 -19.04 -24.81 -5.94
CA THR A 366 -19.66 -25.77 -5.01
C THR A 366 -20.67 -25.01 -4.18
N THR A 367 -21.95 -25.34 -4.33
CA THR A 367 -23.05 -24.71 -3.62
C THR A 367 -23.64 -25.68 -2.61
N TYR A 368 -23.74 -25.25 -1.35
CA TYR A 368 -24.42 -25.96 -0.28
C TYR A 368 -25.67 -25.20 0.14
N ILE A 369 -26.84 -25.86 0.09
CA ILE A 369 -28.09 -25.27 0.57
C ILE A 369 -28.19 -25.47 2.08
N ARG A 370 -27.92 -24.41 2.84
CA ARG A 370 -28.01 -24.44 4.32
C ARG A 370 -29.47 -24.45 4.79
N SER A 371 -30.33 -23.69 4.12
CA SER A 371 -31.78 -23.69 4.36
C SER A 371 -32.55 -23.29 3.10
N GLY A 372 -33.82 -23.68 3.00
CA GLY A 372 -34.70 -23.33 1.89
C GLY A 372 -34.69 -24.33 0.74
N LYS A 373 -35.03 -23.84 -0.45
CA LYS A 373 -35.25 -24.65 -1.65
C LYS A 373 -35.10 -23.80 -2.91
N VAL A 374 -34.30 -24.31 -3.86
CA VAL A 374 -34.05 -23.68 -5.16
C VAL A 374 -34.22 -24.67 -6.28
N LYS A 375 -34.62 -24.16 -7.44
CA LYS A 375 -34.51 -24.85 -8.72
C LYS A 375 -33.29 -24.31 -9.45
N ILE A 376 -32.44 -25.19 -9.97
CA ILE A 376 -31.35 -24.84 -10.87
C ILE A 376 -31.63 -25.41 -12.26
N ILE A 377 -31.33 -24.63 -13.30
CA ILE A 377 -31.29 -25.10 -14.70
C ILE A 377 -29.85 -25.07 -15.17
N ILE A 378 -29.33 -26.22 -15.60
CA ILE A 378 -27.95 -26.42 -16.06
C ILE A 378 -27.97 -26.64 -17.58
N ASN A 379 -27.03 -26.01 -18.30
CA ASN A 379 -26.93 -26.04 -19.76
C ASN A 379 -28.22 -25.65 -20.52
N GLY A 380 -29.17 -24.98 -19.83
CA GLY A 380 -30.44 -24.49 -20.38
C GLY A 380 -31.58 -25.49 -20.42
N ASN A 381 -31.37 -26.76 -20.05
CA ASN A 381 -32.42 -27.80 -20.11
C ASN A 381 -32.39 -28.81 -18.96
N GLU A 382 -31.27 -28.96 -18.24
CA GLU A 382 -31.16 -29.90 -17.12
C GLU A 382 -31.68 -29.26 -15.83
N GLU A 383 -32.88 -29.64 -15.41
CA GLU A 383 -33.50 -29.15 -14.18
C GLU A 383 -33.13 -30.00 -12.97
N ARG A 384 -32.76 -29.35 -11.86
CA ARG A 384 -32.63 -29.98 -10.54
C ARG A 384 -33.33 -29.12 -9.49
N ILE A 385 -33.91 -29.77 -8.49
CA ILE A 385 -34.39 -29.11 -7.26
C ILE A 385 -33.40 -29.45 -6.15
N LEU A 386 -32.87 -28.41 -5.49
CA LEU A 386 -32.01 -28.52 -4.33
C LEU A 386 -32.75 -27.98 -3.10
N LYS A 387 -32.66 -28.70 -1.98
CA LYS A 387 -33.24 -28.35 -0.68
C LYS A 387 -32.17 -28.34 0.40
N ALA A 388 -32.52 -27.86 1.59
CA ALA A 388 -31.65 -27.87 2.75
C ALA A 388 -30.93 -29.22 2.93
N GLY A 389 -29.59 -29.18 3.02
CA GLY A 389 -28.73 -30.36 3.10
C GLY A 389 -28.09 -30.76 1.76
N ASP A 390 -28.65 -30.36 0.63
CA ASP A 390 -28.12 -30.73 -0.68
C ASP A 390 -26.86 -29.91 -1.04
N VAL A 391 -25.95 -30.57 -1.77
CA VAL A 391 -24.73 -29.96 -2.33
C VAL A 391 -24.73 -30.20 -3.83
N ILE A 392 -24.38 -29.17 -4.61
CA ILE A 392 -24.11 -29.30 -6.03
C ILE A 392 -22.70 -28.80 -6.36
N VAL A 393 -22.00 -29.53 -7.24
CA VAL A 393 -20.70 -29.12 -7.78
C VAL A 393 -20.88 -28.88 -9.27
N ILE A 394 -20.64 -27.63 -9.69
CA ILE A 394 -20.77 -27.16 -11.05
C ILE A 394 -19.35 -26.91 -11.59
N PRO A 395 -18.86 -27.70 -12.56
CA PRO A 395 -17.57 -27.46 -13.19
C PRO A 395 -17.50 -26.08 -13.87
N GLY A 396 -16.27 -25.59 -14.06
CA GLY A 396 -16.03 -24.34 -14.77
C GLY A 396 -16.63 -24.34 -16.19
N ASN A 397 -17.10 -23.16 -16.61
CA ASN A 397 -17.72 -22.87 -17.90
C ASN A 397 -19.06 -23.56 -18.17
N ILE A 398 -19.65 -24.27 -17.20
CA ILE A 398 -21.00 -24.82 -17.30
C ILE A 398 -22.02 -23.70 -17.05
N SER A 399 -22.97 -23.53 -17.97
CA SER A 399 -23.98 -22.48 -17.83
C SER A 399 -25.08 -22.91 -16.86
N HIS A 400 -25.51 -21.99 -15.99
CA HIS A 400 -26.51 -22.25 -14.97
C HIS A 400 -27.32 -21.00 -14.60
N GLU A 401 -28.53 -21.20 -14.07
CA GLU A 401 -29.40 -20.20 -13.45
C GLU A 401 -30.17 -20.76 -12.26
N PHE A 402 -30.57 -19.91 -11.31
CA PHE A 402 -31.24 -20.32 -10.08
C PHE A 402 -32.57 -19.59 -9.88
N PHE A 403 -33.61 -20.35 -9.55
CA PHE A 403 -34.93 -19.87 -9.18
C PHE A 403 -35.23 -20.25 -7.74
N VAL A 404 -35.51 -19.26 -6.90
CA VAL A 404 -35.64 -19.45 -5.46
C VAL A 404 -37.10 -19.78 -5.12
N LEU A 405 -37.37 -21.03 -4.73
CA LEU A 405 -38.72 -21.55 -4.49
C LEU A 405 -39.21 -21.25 -3.06
N GLU A 406 -38.28 -21.19 -2.11
CA GLU A 406 -38.48 -20.83 -0.70
C GLU A 406 -37.34 -19.90 -0.27
N LYS A 407 -37.53 -19.08 0.78
CA LYS A 407 -36.44 -18.26 1.33
C LYS A 407 -35.24 -19.18 1.63
N THR A 408 -34.11 -18.88 1.00
CA THR A 408 -32.95 -19.77 0.94
C THR A 408 -31.72 -19.05 1.47
N GLU A 409 -30.93 -19.77 2.25
CA GLU A 409 -29.56 -19.41 2.54
C GLU A 409 -28.66 -20.49 1.93
N ASP A 410 -27.79 -20.08 1.01
CA ASP A 410 -26.80 -20.96 0.39
C ASP A 410 -25.38 -20.46 0.63
N ILE A 411 -24.45 -21.40 0.53
CA ILE A 411 -23.02 -21.16 0.65
C ILE A 411 -22.38 -21.59 -0.66
N ASP A 412 -21.81 -20.63 -1.36
CA ASP A 412 -21.07 -20.85 -2.60
C ASP A 412 -19.57 -20.78 -2.34
N VAL A 413 -18.85 -21.80 -2.82
CA VAL A 413 -17.39 -21.84 -2.83
C VAL A 413 -16.92 -21.92 -4.28
N PHE A 414 -16.07 -20.97 -4.69
CA PHE A 414 -15.48 -20.93 -6.03
C PHE A 414 -13.99 -21.28 -5.97
N SER A 415 -13.51 -22.10 -6.90
CA SER A 415 -12.08 -22.33 -7.13
C SER A 415 -11.78 -22.51 -8.63
N PRO A 416 -10.75 -21.83 -9.19
CA PRO A 416 -9.86 -20.86 -8.55
C PRO A 416 -10.61 -19.59 -8.12
N LYS A 417 -9.92 -18.62 -7.51
CA LYS A 417 -10.51 -17.36 -7.08
C LYS A 417 -11.27 -16.63 -8.20
N ARG A 418 -12.43 -16.03 -7.86
CA ARG A 418 -13.28 -15.27 -8.79
C ARG A 418 -13.10 -13.74 -8.60
N GLU A 419 -12.38 -13.07 -9.49
CA GLU A 419 -11.93 -11.67 -9.31
C GLU A 419 -12.40 -10.61 -10.32
N PRO A 420 -12.63 -10.85 -11.64
CA PRO A 420 -12.96 -9.74 -12.54
C PRO A 420 -14.42 -9.26 -12.50
N ASP A 421 -15.40 -10.15 -12.25
CA ASP A 421 -16.84 -9.87 -12.32
C ASP A 421 -17.50 -9.64 -10.95
N TRP A 422 -16.77 -9.87 -9.85
CA TRP A 422 -17.28 -9.88 -8.47
C TRP A 422 -16.77 -8.73 -7.58
N ILE A 423 -16.04 -7.77 -8.14
CA ILE A 423 -15.65 -6.55 -7.43
C ILE A 423 -16.91 -5.71 -7.12
N LEU A 424 -17.02 -5.27 -5.85
CA LEU A 424 -18.03 -4.34 -5.33
C LEU A 424 -18.60 -3.39 -6.40
N GLY A 425 -19.89 -3.56 -6.74
CA GLY A 425 -20.64 -2.68 -7.65
C GLY A 425 -20.50 -2.95 -9.16
N LYS A 426 -19.74 -3.98 -9.58
CA LYS A 426 -19.45 -4.26 -11.00
C LYS A 426 -19.99 -5.59 -11.56
N SER A 427 -20.67 -6.41 -10.75
CA SER A 427 -21.31 -7.66 -11.23
C SER A 427 -22.46 -7.38 -12.20
N LYS A 428 -22.19 -7.50 -13.51
CA LYS A 428 -23.14 -7.15 -14.58
C LYS A 428 -24.43 -8.00 -14.51
N PHE A 429 -24.32 -9.30 -14.29
CA PHE A 429 -25.48 -10.22 -14.26
C PHE A 429 -26.36 -10.04 -13.00
N LEU A 430 -25.76 -9.67 -11.85
CA LEU A 430 -26.52 -9.42 -10.62
C LEU A 430 -27.33 -8.11 -10.66
N LYS A 431 -26.99 -7.18 -11.57
CA LYS A 431 -27.81 -5.98 -11.82
C LYS A 431 -29.10 -6.29 -12.59
N GLU A 432 -29.14 -7.44 -13.27
CA GLU A 432 -30.31 -7.92 -14.03
C GLU A 432 -31.20 -8.85 -13.20
N SER A 433 -30.75 -9.23 -11.99
CA SER A 433 -31.50 -10.09 -11.06
C SER A 433 -32.69 -9.34 -10.45
N LYS A 434 -33.83 -10.01 -10.29
CA LYS A 434 -35.12 -9.44 -9.86
C LYS A 434 -35.81 -10.26 -8.76
#